data_AF-A0A7S0W1Y4-F1
#
_entry.id   AF-A0A7S0W1Y4-F1
#
_cell.length_a   1.000
_cell.length_b   1.000
_cell.length_c   1.000
_cell.angle_alpha   90.00
_cell.angle_beta   90.00
_cell.angle_gamma   90.00
#
_symmetry.space_group_name_H-M   'P 1'
#
loop_
_entity.id
_entity.type
_entity.pdbx_description
1 polymer ?
#
loop_
_entity_poly.entity_id
_entity_poly.type
_entity_poly.pdbx_seq_one_letter_code
_entity_poly.pdbx_strand_id
1 'polypeptide(L)'
;GEDLLLCRDLSVPRDKPTCAPVCLGTGAFILRNTVWSRDLLDRWWQSAEDDSADLAFGGSHEEAALARLYAAGWGGIRDRTKVFGPTAFNSVPPFLTDHSHDQLV
;
A
#
# COMPACT_ATOMS: atom_id res chain seq x y z
N GLY A 1 -6.93 0.43 -19.16
CA GLY A 1 -7.83 1.22 -18.30
C GLY A 1 -7.48 0.92 -16.87
N GLU A 2 -7.63 1.88 -15.97
CA GLU A 2 -7.24 1.68 -14.57
C GLU A 2 -8.24 0.76 -13.85
N ASP A 3 -7.72 -0.31 -13.24
CA ASP A 3 -8.48 -1.32 -12.51
C ASP A 3 -8.27 -1.20 -10.99
N LEU A 4 -7.14 -0.66 -10.54
CA LEU A 4 -6.84 -0.42 -9.13
C LEU A 4 -6.51 1.07 -8.90
N LEU A 5 -7.17 1.69 -7.94
CA LEU A 5 -6.87 3.05 -7.49
C LEU A 5 -6.50 3.00 -6.01
N LEU A 6 -5.36 3.57 -5.64
CA LEU A 6 -4.92 3.64 -4.24
C LEU A 6 -4.11 4.91 -3.97
N CYS A 7 -3.91 5.24 -2.71
CA CYS A 7 -3.10 6.39 -2.28
C CYS A 7 -1.67 5.93 -1.96
N ARG A 8 -0.69 6.84 -2.05
CA ARG A 8 0.63 6.59 -1.43
C ARG A 8 0.48 6.52 0.09
N ASP A 9 1.27 5.67 0.74
CA ASP A 9 1.35 5.68 2.20
C ASP A 9 2.23 6.85 2.69
N LEU A 10 1.83 7.46 3.81
CA LEU A 10 2.54 8.52 4.55
C LEU A 10 3.24 8.00 5.81
N SER A 11 2.90 6.79 6.27
CA SER A 11 3.17 6.36 7.64
C SER A 11 4.60 5.87 7.90
N VAL A 12 5.40 5.72 6.84
CA VAL A 12 6.75 5.16 6.96
C VAL A 12 7.82 6.11 6.43
N PRO A 13 8.79 6.54 7.27
CA PRO A 13 10.01 7.19 6.79
C PRO A 13 10.69 6.34 5.73
N ARG A 14 11.21 6.95 4.64
CA ARG A 14 11.82 6.26 3.48
C ARG A 14 12.99 5.33 3.84
N ASP A 15 13.43 5.38 5.09
CA ASP A 15 14.57 4.76 5.72
C ASP A 15 14.22 3.56 6.63
N LYS A 16 12.94 3.18 6.78
CA LYS A 16 12.56 1.93 7.45
C LYS A 16 12.42 0.75 6.47
N PRO A 17 12.95 -0.44 6.82
CA PRO A 17 12.93 -1.63 5.95
C PRO A 17 11.55 -2.28 5.78
N THR A 18 10.49 -1.70 6.38
CA THR A 18 9.12 -2.22 6.30
C THR A 18 8.43 -1.86 5.00
N CYS A 19 8.94 -0.88 4.25
CA CYS A 19 8.43 -0.56 2.92
C CYS A 19 9.31 -1.22 1.84
N ALA A 20 8.67 -2.00 0.97
CA ALA A 20 9.19 -2.29 -0.37
C ALA A 20 9.50 -0.95 -1.11
N PRO A 21 10.22 -0.92 -2.24
CA PRO A 21 10.65 0.32 -2.90
C PRO A 21 9.51 1.29 -3.33
N VAL A 22 8.25 0.92 -3.13
CA VAL A 22 7.06 1.74 -3.36
C VAL A 22 6.16 1.69 -2.13
N CYS A 23 5.90 2.85 -1.51
CA CYS A 23 4.94 2.99 -0.40
C CYS A 23 3.52 3.16 -0.96
N LEU A 24 2.73 2.08 -0.95
CA LEU A 24 1.32 2.07 -1.33
C LEU A 24 0.50 1.99 -0.05
N GLY A 25 -0.56 2.79 0.09
CA GLY A 25 -1.46 2.72 1.24
C GLY A 25 -2.67 1.85 0.94
N THR A 26 -2.87 0.78 1.70
CA THR A 26 -4.01 -0.15 1.53
C THR A 26 -5.20 0.15 2.43
N GLY A 27 -5.09 1.15 3.32
CA GLY A 27 -6.19 1.59 4.19
C GLY A 27 -7.45 2.05 3.45
N ALA A 28 -7.31 2.58 2.22
CA ALA A 28 -8.42 2.82 1.31
C ALA A 28 -7.98 2.63 -0.14
N PHE A 29 -8.70 1.80 -0.89
CA PHE A 29 -8.49 1.57 -2.32
C PHE A 29 -9.81 1.30 -3.04
N ILE A 30 -9.82 1.53 -4.36
CA ILE A 30 -10.94 1.20 -5.24
C ILE A 30 -10.45 0.16 -6.23
N LEU A 31 -11.19 -0.94 -6.34
CA LEU A 31 -10.88 -2.02 -7.25
C LEU A 31 -12.06 -2.26 -8.21
N ARG A 32 -11.81 -2.11 -9.51
CA ARG A 32 -12.80 -2.38 -10.56
C ARG A 32 -12.97 -3.89 -10.69
N ASN A 33 -14.21 -4.39 -10.60
CA ASN A 33 -14.52 -5.80 -10.77
C ASN A 33 -14.25 -6.27 -12.20
N THR A 34 -13.09 -6.89 -12.41
CA THR A 34 -12.61 -7.46 -13.65
C THR A 34 -12.05 -8.87 -13.39
N VAL A 35 -11.76 -9.63 -14.44
CA VAL A 35 -11.01 -10.89 -14.29
C VAL A 35 -9.66 -10.62 -13.63
N TRP A 36 -8.93 -9.62 -14.14
CA TRP A 36 -7.62 -9.25 -13.62
C TRP A 36 -7.65 -8.88 -12.12
N SER A 37 -8.66 -8.12 -11.67
CA SER A 37 -8.74 -7.74 -10.26
C SER A 37 -8.98 -8.94 -9.33
N ARG A 38 -9.66 -9.99 -9.82
CA ARG A 38 -9.88 -11.21 -9.04
C ARG A 38 -8.58 -12.00 -8.93
N ASP A 39 -7.88 -12.16 -10.05
CA ASP A 39 -6.56 -12.79 -10.07
C ASP A 39 -5.57 -12.04 -9.16
N LEU A 40 -5.63 -10.70 -9.14
CA LEU A 40 -4.84 -9.88 -8.24
C LEU A 40 -5.14 -10.20 -6.78
N LEU A 41 -6.41 -10.26 -6.38
CA LEU A 41 -6.80 -10.54 -5.00
C LEU A 41 -6.31 -11.92 -4.54
N ASP A 42 -6.47 -12.94 -5.38
CA ASP A 42 -6.00 -14.30 -5.08
C ASP A 42 -4.47 -14.31 -4.89
N ARG A 43 -3.74 -13.65 -5.79
CA ARG A 43 -2.28 -13.60 -5.71
C ARG A 43 -1.80 -12.77 -4.52
N TRP A 44 -2.49 -11.67 -4.23
CA TRP A 44 -2.20 -10.80 -3.11
C TRP A 44 -2.38 -11.56 -1.78
N TRP A 45 -3.48 -12.28 -1.62
CA TRP A 45 -3.71 -13.14 -0.45
C TRP A 45 -2.62 -14.18 -0.26
N GLN A 46 -2.29 -14.95 -1.31
CA GLN A 46 -1.21 -15.95 -1.26
C GLN A 46 0.13 -15.35 -0.88
N SER A 47 0.46 -14.18 -1.43
CA SER A 47 1.74 -13.51 -1.16
C SER A 47 1.83 -13.02 0.30
N ALA A 48 0.71 -12.72 0.93
CA ALA A 48 0.66 -12.38 2.36
C ALA A 48 0.82 -13.62 3.26
N GLU A 49 0.28 -14.78 2.84
CA GLU A 49 0.45 -16.06 3.56
C GLU A 49 1.91 -16.55 3.50
N ASP A 50 2.56 -16.45 2.34
CA ASP A 50 3.97 -16.85 2.14
C ASP A 50 4.94 -16.07 3.07
N ASP A 51 4.58 -14.83 3.43
CA ASP A 51 5.39 -13.94 4.27
C ASP A 51 5.19 -14.14 5.79
N SER A 52 4.19 -14.93 6.19
CA SER A 52 3.89 -15.18 7.61
C SER A 52 4.94 -16.04 8.32
N ALA A 53 5.84 -16.67 7.57
CA ALA A 53 6.88 -17.55 8.10
C ALA A 53 8.11 -16.82 8.69
N ASP A 54 8.33 -15.54 8.38
CA ASP A 54 9.63 -14.88 8.59
C ASP A 54 9.69 -13.77 9.68
N LEU A 55 8.62 -13.48 10.44
CA LEU A 55 8.64 -12.31 11.34
C LEU A 55 8.15 -12.58 12.78
N ALA A 56 9.12 -12.72 13.69
CA ALA A 56 8.93 -12.71 15.15
C ALA A 56 8.61 -11.30 15.73
N PHE A 57 8.57 -10.25 14.91
CA PHE A 57 8.24 -8.88 15.31
C PHE A 57 7.49 -8.15 14.18
N GLY A 58 6.15 -8.19 14.20
CA GLY A 58 5.29 -7.36 13.33
C GLY A 58 5.27 -7.84 11.88
N GLY A 59 4.32 -8.74 11.58
CA GLY A 59 4.22 -9.43 10.29
C GLY A 59 4.14 -8.48 9.09
N SER A 60 4.61 -8.97 7.94
CA SER A 60 4.35 -8.35 6.65
C SER A 60 2.83 -8.25 6.46
N HIS A 61 2.31 -7.05 6.65
CA HIS A 61 0.91 -6.73 6.44
C HIS A 61 0.58 -6.85 4.94
N GLU A 62 -0.71 -6.98 4.61
CA GLU A 62 -1.22 -7.06 3.24
C GLU A 62 -0.64 -5.93 2.36
N GLU A 63 -0.41 -4.75 2.91
CA GLU A 63 0.26 -3.65 2.23
C GLU A 63 1.62 -4.02 1.63
N ALA A 64 2.47 -4.74 2.39
CA ALA A 64 3.79 -5.17 1.95
C ALA A 64 3.69 -6.20 0.82
N ALA A 65 2.74 -7.13 0.90
CA ALA A 65 2.49 -8.12 -0.15
C ALA A 65 2.08 -7.43 -1.46
N LEU A 66 1.18 -6.43 -1.40
CA LEU A 66 0.80 -5.65 -2.59
C LEU A 66 2.00 -4.89 -3.17
N ALA A 67 2.79 -4.25 -2.30
CA ALA A 67 3.95 -3.47 -2.71
C ALA A 67 5.02 -4.35 -3.42
N ARG A 68 5.18 -5.61 -3.00
CA ARG A 68 6.03 -6.59 -3.68
C ARG A 68 5.49 -6.99 -5.04
N LEU A 69 4.19 -7.28 -5.17
CA LEU A 69 3.57 -7.57 -6.46
C LEU A 69 3.72 -6.37 -7.42
N TYR A 70 3.55 -5.16 -6.89
CA TYR A 70 3.76 -3.92 -7.63
C TYR A 70 5.22 -3.74 -8.08
N ALA A 71 6.17 -4.00 -7.18
CA ALA A 71 7.61 -3.96 -7.49
C ALA A 71 8.02 -5.05 -8.49
N ALA A 72 7.43 -6.24 -8.43
CA ALA A 72 7.67 -7.31 -9.39
C ALA A 72 6.99 -7.07 -10.76
N GLY A 73 6.07 -6.10 -10.85
CA GLY A 73 5.30 -5.85 -12.06
C GLY A 73 4.33 -6.99 -12.40
N TRP A 74 3.90 -7.75 -11.40
CA TRP A 74 3.04 -8.93 -11.59
C TRP A 74 1.78 -8.58 -12.37
N GLY A 75 1.45 -9.38 -13.38
CA GLY A 75 0.20 -9.25 -14.16
C GLY A 75 -0.01 -7.88 -14.82
N GLY A 76 1.04 -7.08 -15.04
CA GLY A 76 0.91 -5.71 -15.55
C GLY A 76 0.28 -4.74 -14.54
N ILE A 77 0.41 -5.01 -13.25
CA ILE A 77 -0.20 -4.21 -12.17
C ILE A 77 0.10 -2.71 -12.28
N ARG A 78 1.32 -2.34 -12.69
CA ARG A 78 1.71 -0.92 -12.82
C ARG A 78 0.87 -0.18 -13.87
N ASP A 79 0.51 -0.84 -14.97
CA ASP A 79 -0.28 -0.25 -16.06
C ASP A 79 -1.78 -0.20 -15.74
N ARG A 80 -2.20 -0.98 -14.74
CA ARG A 80 -3.59 -1.10 -14.28
C ARG A 80 -3.85 -0.36 -12.98
N THR A 81 -2.79 0.18 -12.35
CA THR A 81 -2.88 0.91 -11.09
C THR A 81 -2.67 2.41 -11.30
N LYS A 82 -3.55 3.21 -10.71
CA LYS A 82 -3.34 4.64 -10.55
C LYS A 82 -3.09 4.96 -9.08
N VAL A 83 -1.92 5.53 -8.83
CA VAL A 83 -1.48 5.93 -7.50
C VAL A 83 -1.73 7.42 -7.33
N PHE A 84 -2.57 7.77 -6.36
CA PHE A 84 -2.89 9.16 -6.03
C PHE A 84 -2.00 9.69 -4.92
N GLY A 85 -2.06 11.01 -4.72
CA GLY A 85 -1.53 11.64 -3.52
C GLY A 85 -2.15 11.02 -2.26
N PRO A 86 -1.42 11.06 -1.14
CA PRO A 86 -1.73 10.28 0.05
C PRO A 86 -3.11 10.57 0.66
N THR A 87 -3.63 11.79 0.50
CA THR A 87 -4.89 12.25 1.08
C THR A 87 -6.02 12.37 0.05
N ALA A 88 -5.84 11.84 -1.17
CA ALA A 88 -6.82 12.02 -2.25
C ALA A 88 -8.19 11.39 -1.95
N PHE A 89 -8.18 10.21 -1.32
CA PHE A 89 -9.37 9.54 -0.78
C PHE A 89 -9.05 8.60 0.39
N ASN A 90 -7.79 8.63 0.85
CA ASN A 90 -7.38 8.00 2.10
C ASN A 90 -7.05 9.13 3.08
N SER A 91 -8.08 9.70 3.70
CA SER A 91 -7.87 10.74 4.72
C SER A 91 -7.23 10.11 5.93
N VAL A 92 -5.92 10.21 6.01
CA VAL A 92 -5.22 9.90 7.25
C VAL A 92 -5.48 11.09 8.18
N PRO A 93 -6.14 10.91 9.35
CA PRO A 93 -6.19 11.94 10.39
C PRO A 93 -4.77 12.46 10.60
N PRO A 94 -4.55 13.73 11.00
CA PRO A 94 -3.20 14.27 11.08
C PRO A 94 -2.34 13.30 11.89
N PHE A 95 -1.47 12.55 11.21
CA PHE A 95 -0.20 12.14 11.77
C PHE A 95 0.38 13.46 12.20
N LEU A 96 0.31 13.72 13.50
CA LEU A 96 0.74 14.92 14.19
C LEU A 96 1.74 15.68 13.31
N THR A 97 1.32 16.84 12.79
CA THR A 97 2.23 17.88 12.30
C THR A 97 3.13 18.42 13.42
N ASP A 98 3.34 17.64 14.49
CA ASP A 98 4.03 18.03 15.71
C ASP A 98 5.42 17.38 15.81
N HIS A 99 6.08 17.28 14.66
CA HIS A 99 7.49 17.62 14.64
C HIS A 99 7.57 19.14 14.45
N SER A 100 7.31 19.83 15.57
CA SER A 100 7.18 21.27 15.77
C SER A 100 5.89 21.89 15.22
N HIS A 101 4.98 22.27 16.12
CA HIS A 101 4.74 23.70 16.35
C HIS A 101 4.06 23.90 17.72
N ASP A 102 4.83 24.45 18.67
CA ASP A 102 4.31 25.52 19.50
C ASP A 102 3.41 26.41 18.61
N GLN A 103 2.20 26.71 19.07
CA GLN A 103 1.13 27.50 18.43
C GLN A 103 -0.02 26.65 17.86
N LEU A 104 -1.00 26.35 18.72
CA LEU A 104 -2.36 26.86 18.52
C LEU A 104 -2.99 27.12 19.90
N VAL A 105 -3.48 28.36 20.05
CA VAL A 105 -4.02 29.02 21.25
C VAL A 105 -5.25 28.31 21.82
#